data_AF-A0A2G1W9B2-F1
#
_entry.id   AF-A0A2G1W9B2-F1
#
_cell.length_a   1.000
_cell.length_b   1.000
_cell.length_c   1.000
_cell.angle_alpha   90.00
_cell.angle_beta   90.00
_cell.angle_gamma   90.00
#
_symmetry.space_group_name_H-M   'P 1'
#
loop_
_entity.id
_entity.type
_entity.pdbx_description
1 polymer ?
#
loop_
_entity_poly.entity_id
_entity_poly.type
_entity_poly.pdbx_seq_one_letter_code
_entity_poly.pdbx_strand_id
1 'polypeptide(L)'
;MVGRVLREIDGVKVVPIKFGYLDIIRFWIPIGTRSAAINDVRHEIQNAKFANDGAAISVVAHSFGSYAISRILADQTDLKLKRLVLCGCIIPRSFPWETVTHRVETDVINDYGTRDVLPVLAKSLSWGYGDTGRHGFGRGASVIDRGHDYGHSDFFNEEFVRKYWKPWFANSSYVESAWAEKAPASPWWLSLLSVLPLQNCFLVSVLFAIWLLL
;
A
#
# COMPACT_ATOMS: atom_id res chain seq x y z
N MET A 1 8.24 14.32 -9.10
CA MET A 1 7.03 15.16 -9.19
C MET A 1 6.31 15.31 -7.84
N VAL A 2 5.85 14.23 -7.19
CA VAL A 2 5.17 14.28 -5.87
C VAL A 2 5.89 15.18 -4.86
N GLY A 3 7.19 14.92 -4.64
CA GLY A 3 7.97 15.70 -3.70
C GLY A 3 8.17 17.17 -4.08
N ARG A 4 7.98 17.56 -5.34
CA ARG A 4 8.01 18.98 -5.74
C ARG A 4 6.76 19.69 -5.20
N VAL A 5 5.59 19.12 -5.43
CA VAL A 5 4.30 19.71 -5.01
C VAL A 5 4.18 19.76 -3.49
N LEU A 6 4.59 18.69 -2.79
CA LEU A 6 4.48 18.64 -1.33
C LEU A 6 5.47 19.56 -0.60
N ARG A 7 6.60 19.91 -1.22
CA ARG A 7 7.55 20.92 -0.68
C ARG A 7 7.03 22.36 -0.77
N GLU A 8 5.94 22.60 -1.49
CA GLU A 8 5.26 23.89 -1.49
C GLU A 8 4.44 24.14 -0.22
N ILE A 9 4.35 23.14 0.68
CA ILE A 9 3.71 23.29 1.99
C ILE A 9 4.77 23.77 2.99
N ASP A 10 4.49 24.88 3.65
CA ASP A 10 5.42 25.46 4.63
C ASP A 10 5.73 24.47 5.76
N GLY A 11 7.02 24.36 6.11
CA GLY A 11 7.51 23.45 7.15
C GLY A 11 7.52 21.97 6.76
N VAL A 12 7.18 21.61 5.51
CA VAL A 12 7.23 20.22 5.03
C VAL A 12 8.54 19.91 4.31
N LYS A 13 9.25 18.91 4.82
CA LYS A 13 10.40 18.29 4.15
C LYS A 13 10.00 16.93 3.59
N VAL A 14 10.24 16.72 2.29
CA VAL A 14 9.96 15.44 1.62
C VAL A 14 11.23 14.62 1.51
N VAL A 15 11.23 13.43 2.14
CA VAL A 15 12.30 12.44 2.07
C VAL A 15 11.83 11.26 1.20
N PRO A 16 12.40 11.06 0.00
CA PRO A 16 12.09 9.89 -0.81
C PRO A 16 12.75 8.65 -0.20
N ILE A 17 11.94 7.67 0.19
CA ILE A 17 12.43 6.38 0.66
C ILE A 17 12.46 5.42 -0.51
N LYS A 18 13.61 4.77 -0.71
CA LYS A 18 13.74 3.66 -1.65
C LYS A 18 14.03 2.42 -0.83
N PHE A 19 13.25 1.38 -1.05
CA PHE A 19 13.75 0.03 -0.79
C PHE A 19 14.57 -0.39 -2.03
N GLY A 20 15.58 -1.24 -1.86
CA GLY A 20 16.41 -1.71 -2.96
C GLY A 20 15.59 -2.43 -4.04
N TYR A 21 16.27 -3.06 -5.00
CA TYR A 21 15.58 -3.86 -6.03
C TYR A 21 14.86 -5.04 -5.36
N LEU A 22 13.54 -4.94 -5.24
CA LEU A 22 12.70 -6.08 -4.92
C LEU A 22 12.52 -6.86 -6.21
N ASP A 23 13.39 -7.84 -6.42
CA ASP A 23 13.22 -8.73 -7.56
C ASP A 23 11.85 -9.44 -7.48
N ILE A 24 11.35 -9.81 -8.66
CA ILE A 24 10.06 -10.49 -8.83
C ILE A 24 9.96 -11.69 -7.86
N ILE A 25 11.03 -12.46 -7.69
CA ILE A 25 11.06 -13.63 -6.82
C ILE A 25 10.84 -13.25 -5.35
N ARG A 26 11.52 -12.21 -4.84
CA ARG A 26 11.35 -11.69 -3.47
C ARG A 26 9.98 -11.08 -3.21
N PHE A 27 9.35 -10.53 -4.24
CA PHE A 27 7.97 -10.06 -4.16
C PHE A 27 6.99 -11.24 -4.02
N TRP A 28 7.09 -12.25 -4.88
CA TRP A 28 6.12 -13.34 -4.95
C TRP A 28 6.32 -14.44 -3.91
N ILE A 29 7.55 -14.74 -3.50
CA ILE A 29 7.86 -15.76 -2.49
C ILE A 29 8.00 -15.07 -1.13
N PRO A 30 7.26 -15.48 -0.08
CA PRO A 30 7.24 -14.78 1.22
C PRO A 30 8.35 -15.20 2.19
N ILE A 31 8.95 -16.39 2.02
CA ILE A 31 9.83 -17.00 3.03
C ILE A 31 11.22 -16.33 2.99
N GLY A 32 11.51 -15.49 4.00
CA GLY A 32 12.83 -14.89 4.24
C GLY A 32 13.24 -13.75 3.30
N THR A 33 12.55 -13.57 2.19
CA THR A 33 12.88 -12.63 1.11
C THR A 33 12.38 -11.20 1.35
N ARG A 34 11.20 -11.05 1.98
CA ARG A 34 10.56 -9.74 2.18
C ARG A 34 11.10 -8.98 3.37
N SER A 35 11.57 -9.69 4.39
CA SER A 35 12.03 -9.11 5.65
C SER A 35 13.21 -8.16 5.45
N ALA A 36 14.10 -8.45 4.51
CA ALA A 36 15.21 -7.56 4.16
C ALA A 36 14.70 -6.22 3.63
N ALA A 37 13.82 -6.24 2.63
CA ALA A 37 13.26 -5.01 2.05
C ALA A 37 12.41 -4.22 3.08
N ILE A 38 11.68 -4.89 3.96
CA ILE A 38 10.94 -4.23 5.06
C ILE A 38 11.92 -3.57 6.04
N ASN A 39 13.02 -4.24 6.37
CA ASN A 39 14.07 -3.68 7.22
C ASN A 39 14.77 -2.49 6.57
N ASP A 40 15.00 -2.51 5.25
CA ASP A 40 15.55 -1.36 4.53
C ASP A 40 14.61 -0.15 4.63
N VAL A 41 13.31 -0.34 4.38
CA VAL A 41 12.30 0.73 4.57
C VAL A 41 12.31 1.23 6.01
N ARG A 42 12.37 0.32 6.99
CA ARG A 42 12.42 0.67 8.41
C ARG A 42 13.66 1.52 8.73
N HIS A 43 14.83 1.14 8.24
CA HIS A 43 16.08 1.86 8.45
C HIS A 43 16.00 3.27 7.85
N GLU A 44 15.47 3.41 6.63
CA GLU A 44 15.27 4.70 5.98
C GLU A 44 14.29 5.60 6.75
N ILE A 45 13.18 5.05 7.27
CA ILE A 45 12.24 5.80 8.13
C ILE A 45 12.94 6.26 9.42
N GLN A 46 13.72 5.39 10.05
CA GLN A 46 14.45 5.70 11.29
C GLN A 46 15.52 6.77 11.06
N ASN A 47 16.27 6.68 9.95
CA ASN A 47 17.25 7.69 9.55
C ASN A 47 16.57 9.04 9.28
N ALA A 48 15.41 9.03 8.60
CA ALA A 48 14.64 10.24 8.35
C ALA A 48 14.08 10.85 9.66
N LYS A 49 13.61 10.02 10.60
CA LYS A 49 13.18 10.45 11.94
C LYS A 49 14.34 11.10 12.71
N PHE A 50 15.48 10.43 12.77
CA PHE A 50 16.66 10.92 13.49
C PHE A 50 17.21 12.22 12.89
N ALA A 51 17.29 12.32 11.56
CA ALA A 51 17.77 13.51 10.88
C ALA A 51 16.81 14.72 10.96
N ASN A 52 15.58 14.51 11.43
CA ASN A 52 14.56 15.54 11.59
C ASN A 52 13.87 15.38 12.95
N ASP A 53 14.67 15.27 14.01
CA ASP A 53 14.16 15.07 15.36
C ASP A 53 13.12 16.12 15.76
N GLY A 54 12.09 15.69 16.47
CA GLY A 54 10.92 16.52 16.83
C GLY A 54 9.93 16.80 15.69
N ALA A 55 10.22 16.42 14.43
CA ALA A 55 9.27 16.58 13.34
C ALA A 55 8.18 15.49 13.35
N ALA A 56 6.95 15.88 13.05
CA ALA A 56 5.86 14.94 12.82
C ALA A 56 6.08 14.19 11.49
N ILE A 57 5.99 12.86 11.51
CA ILE A 57 6.25 12.01 10.33
C ILE A 57 4.96 11.73 9.60
N SER A 58 4.95 11.88 8.27
CA SER A 58 3.83 11.46 7.43
C SER A 58 4.34 10.61 6.28
N VAL A 59 3.56 9.63 5.83
CA VAL A 59 3.98 8.65 4.82
C VAL A 59 2.96 8.59 3.67
N VAL A 60 3.49 8.63 2.44
CA VAL A 60 2.78 8.16 1.25
C VAL A 60 3.43 6.83 0.85
N ALA A 61 2.67 5.74 0.84
CA ALA A 61 3.16 4.42 0.55
C ALA A 61 2.46 3.83 -0.68
N HIS A 62 3.27 3.29 -1.60
CA HIS A 62 2.78 2.72 -2.85
C HIS A 62 3.15 1.25 -2.97
N SER A 63 2.22 0.42 -3.47
CA SER A 63 2.51 -0.98 -3.79
C SER A 63 3.16 -1.72 -2.62
N PHE A 64 4.31 -2.36 -2.82
CA PHE A 64 5.07 -3.01 -1.74
C PHE A 64 5.35 -2.09 -0.54
N GLY A 65 5.51 -0.78 -0.75
CA GLY A 65 5.66 0.18 0.34
C GLY A 65 4.46 0.19 1.29
N SER A 66 3.24 -0.07 0.80
CA SER A 66 2.04 -0.16 1.65
C SER A 66 2.13 -1.37 2.58
N TYR A 67 2.60 -2.51 2.06
CA TYR A 67 2.84 -3.70 2.85
C TYR A 67 3.97 -3.48 3.86
N ALA A 68 5.08 -2.88 3.45
CA ALA A 68 6.21 -2.62 4.33
C ALA A 68 5.82 -1.71 5.50
N ILE A 69 5.12 -0.59 5.25
CA ILE A 69 4.70 0.31 6.33
C ILE A 69 3.69 -0.36 7.27
N SER A 70 2.77 -1.19 6.77
CA SER A 70 1.80 -1.88 7.63
C SER A 70 2.48 -2.91 8.54
N ARG A 71 3.48 -3.62 8.03
CA ARG A 71 4.34 -4.52 8.83
C ARG A 71 5.15 -3.75 9.87
N ILE A 72 5.78 -2.65 9.48
CA ILE A 72 6.55 -1.81 10.40
C ILE A 72 5.66 -1.26 11.52
N LEU A 73 4.46 -0.77 11.22
CA LEU A 73 3.53 -0.27 12.22
C LEU A 73 3.00 -1.38 13.17
N ALA A 74 2.86 -2.60 12.67
CA ALA A 74 2.47 -3.75 13.49
C ALA A 74 3.62 -4.23 14.39
N ASP A 75 4.86 -4.21 13.89
CA ASP A 75 6.02 -4.80 14.56
C ASP A 75 6.80 -3.79 15.44
N GLN A 76 6.74 -2.47 15.18
CA GLN A 76 7.43 -1.44 15.97
C GLN A 76 6.51 -0.73 16.96
N THR A 77 6.97 -0.58 18.21
CA THR A 77 6.19 0.08 19.26
C THR A 77 6.33 1.60 19.33
N ASP A 78 7.34 2.22 18.72
CA ASP A 78 7.63 3.66 18.88
C ASP A 78 7.35 4.53 17.65
N LEU A 79 7.12 3.94 16.48
CA LEU A 79 6.76 4.72 15.28
C LEU A 79 5.32 5.22 15.40
N LYS A 80 5.15 6.54 15.35
CA LYS A 80 3.88 7.23 15.22
C LYS A 80 3.92 8.09 13.96
N LEU A 81 2.82 8.05 13.21
CA LEU A 81 2.63 8.84 12.01
C LEU A 81 1.56 9.90 12.28
N LYS A 82 1.78 11.11 11.80
CA LYS A 82 0.73 12.11 11.70
C LYS A 82 -0.29 11.72 10.63
N ARG A 83 0.17 11.30 9.46
CA ARG A 83 -0.69 10.92 8.32
C ARG A 83 -0.14 9.73 7.55
N LEU A 84 -1.03 8.87 7.06
CA LEU A 84 -0.71 7.76 6.18
C LEU A 84 -1.64 7.75 4.96
N VAL A 85 -1.05 7.82 3.78
CA VAL A 85 -1.75 7.66 2.50
C VAL A 85 -1.18 6.44 1.79
N LEU A 86 -2.07 5.56 1.33
CA LEU A 86 -1.75 4.35 0.60
C LEU A 86 -2.25 4.49 -0.85
N CYS A 87 -1.51 3.97 -1.82
CA CYS A 87 -1.97 3.88 -3.20
C CYS A 87 -1.42 2.62 -3.87
N GLY A 88 -2.14 2.05 -4.85
CA GLY A 88 -1.78 0.74 -5.41
C GLY A 88 -1.60 -0.33 -4.32
N CYS A 89 -2.37 -0.23 -3.24
CA CYS A 89 -2.15 -0.95 -1.99
C CYS A 89 -2.24 -2.48 -2.17
N ILE A 90 -1.36 -3.23 -1.50
CA ILE A 90 -1.39 -4.69 -1.49
C ILE A 90 -1.57 -5.27 -0.07
N ILE A 91 -2.08 -4.49 0.87
CA ILE A 91 -2.39 -4.97 2.22
C ILE A 91 -3.69 -5.81 2.14
N PRO A 92 -3.76 -7.00 2.77
CA PRO A 92 -4.98 -7.79 2.80
C PRO A 92 -6.13 -7.06 3.52
N ARG A 93 -7.38 -7.29 3.09
CA ARG A 93 -8.57 -6.72 3.73
C ARG A 93 -8.72 -7.15 5.19
N SER A 94 -8.20 -8.33 5.54
CA SER A 94 -8.17 -8.88 6.89
C SER A 94 -7.05 -8.33 7.77
N PHE A 95 -6.29 -7.33 7.31
CA PHE A 95 -5.27 -6.70 8.13
C PHE A 95 -5.93 -5.98 9.33
N PRO A 96 -5.47 -6.22 10.57
CA PRO A 96 -6.13 -5.75 11.79
C PRO A 96 -5.81 -4.28 12.05
N TRP A 97 -6.40 -3.38 11.27
CA TRP A 97 -6.14 -1.93 11.33
C TRP A 97 -6.40 -1.33 12.72
N GLU A 98 -7.34 -1.87 13.49
CA GLU A 98 -7.62 -1.50 14.88
C GLU A 98 -6.39 -1.62 15.79
N THR A 99 -5.47 -2.53 15.48
CA THR A 99 -4.24 -2.73 16.25
C THR A 99 -3.13 -1.72 15.91
N VAL A 100 -3.26 -0.96 14.82
CA VAL A 100 -2.21 -0.01 14.37
C VAL A 100 -2.70 1.42 14.17
N THR A 101 -4.01 1.65 14.02
CA THR A 101 -4.58 2.97 13.73
C THR A 101 -4.35 3.98 14.84
N HIS A 102 -4.24 3.55 16.10
CA HIS A 102 -3.83 4.40 17.21
C HIS A 102 -2.40 4.99 17.06
N ARG A 103 -1.61 4.48 16.11
CA ARG A 103 -0.28 5.00 15.75
C ARG A 103 -0.33 6.02 14.62
N VAL A 104 -1.51 6.27 14.04
CA VAL A 104 -1.73 7.29 13.02
C VAL A 104 -2.66 8.35 13.61
N GLU A 105 -2.20 9.59 13.71
CA GLU A 105 -2.97 10.67 14.36
C GLU A 105 -4.24 11.05 13.59
N THR A 106 -4.22 10.87 12.26
CA THR A 106 -5.37 11.09 11.38
C THR A 106 -5.88 9.78 10.78
N ASP A 107 -7.01 9.84 10.08
CA ASP A 107 -7.47 8.74 9.25
C ASP A 107 -6.41 8.27 8.25
N VAL A 108 -6.40 6.96 7.98
CA VAL A 108 -5.58 6.38 6.91
C VAL A 108 -6.38 6.48 5.62
N ILE A 109 -5.78 7.01 4.55
CA ILE A 109 -6.43 7.07 3.23
C ILE A 109 -5.87 5.97 2.34
N ASN A 110 -6.73 5.24 1.65
CA ASN A 110 -6.36 4.32 0.57
C ASN A 110 -6.93 4.82 -0.76
N ASP A 111 -6.05 5.38 -1.59
CA ASP A 111 -6.33 5.74 -2.97
C ASP A 111 -6.24 4.49 -3.86
N TYR A 112 -7.39 3.89 -4.16
CA TYR A 112 -7.47 2.68 -4.99
C TYR A 112 -7.87 3.01 -6.44
N GLY A 113 -7.35 2.24 -7.38
CA GLY A 113 -7.53 2.45 -8.81
C GLY A 113 -8.42 1.36 -9.41
N THR A 114 -9.52 1.74 -10.06
CA THR A 114 -10.43 0.77 -10.71
C THR A 114 -9.88 0.19 -12.01
N ARG A 115 -8.66 0.54 -12.43
CA ARG A 115 -7.96 -0.14 -13.53
C ARG A 115 -6.72 -0.89 -13.04
N ASP A 116 -6.46 -0.88 -11.73
CA ASP A 116 -5.27 -1.50 -11.16
C ASP A 116 -5.42 -3.02 -10.99
N VAL A 117 -4.90 -3.79 -11.94
CA VAL A 117 -4.94 -5.26 -11.88
C VAL A 117 -3.81 -5.85 -11.02
N LEU A 118 -2.78 -5.08 -10.70
CA LEU A 118 -1.57 -5.62 -10.06
C LEU A 118 -1.82 -6.13 -8.63
N PRO A 119 -2.59 -5.46 -7.76
CA PRO A 119 -2.96 -6.00 -6.44
C PRO A 119 -3.71 -7.33 -6.52
N VAL A 120 -4.56 -7.52 -7.54
CA VAL A 120 -5.29 -8.79 -7.73
C VAL A 120 -4.32 -9.92 -8.06
N LEU A 121 -3.37 -9.67 -8.96
CA LEU A 121 -2.32 -10.63 -9.28
C LEU A 121 -1.41 -10.88 -8.07
N ALA A 122 -1.00 -9.82 -7.36
CA ALA A 122 -0.20 -9.87 -6.13
C ALA A 122 -0.81 -10.84 -5.11
N LYS A 123 -2.11 -10.75 -4.88
CA LYS A 123 -2.87 -11.63 -3.99
C LYS A 123 -2.98 -13.06 -4.50
N SER A 124 -3.21 -13.26 -5.81
CA SER A 124 -3.49 -14.59 -6.36
C SER A 124 -2.25 -15.45 -6.61
N LEU A 125 -1.08 -14.82 -6.79
CA LEU A 125 0.18 -15.54 -7.05
C LEU A 125 1.13 -15.50 -5.86
N SER A 126 0.69 -14.99 -4.71
CA SER A 126 1.52 -14.88 -3.51
C SER A 126 0.74 -15.17 -2.23
N TRP A 127 1.46 -15.27 -1.10
CA TRP A 127 0.87 -15.36 0.23
C TRP A 127 1.00 -14.04 0.97
N GLY A 128 -0.07 -13.64 1.67
CA GLY A 128 -0.08 -12.48 2.57
C GLY A 128 -0.32 -11.13 1.93
N TYR A 129 -0.42 -11.03 0.60
CA TYR A 129 -0.87 -9.82 -0.09
C TYR A 129 -2.38 -9.78 -0.27
N GLY A 130 -2.87 -8.56 -0.46
CA GLY A 130 -4.25 -8.22 -0.74
C GLY A 130 -4.44 -7.49 -2.05
N ASP A 131 -5.71 -7.26 -2.37
CA ASP A 131 -6.20 -6.62 -3.58
C ASP A 131 -6.80 -5.21 -3.31
N THR A 132 -6.45 -4.61 -2.18
CA THR A 132 -7.06 -3.37 -1.66
C THR A 132 -6.74 -2.12 -2.49
N GLY A 133 -5.69 -2.16 -3.29
CA GLY A 133 -5.37 -1.12 -4.29
C GLY A 133 -6.31 -1.12 -5.50
N ARG A 134 -7.12 -2.16 -5.68
CA ARG A 134 -8.14 -2.27 -6.73
C ARG A 134 -9.57 -2.17 -6.21
N HIS A 135 -9.82 -2.77 -5.05
CA HIS A 135 -11.16 -2.95 -4.51
C HIS A 135 -11.44 -2.17 -3.22
N GLY A 136 -10.44 -1.47 -2.68
CA GLY A 136 -10.51 -0.90 -1.35
C GLY A 136 -10.45 -1.97 -0.24
N PHE A 137 -10.37 -1.50 1.00
CA PHE A 137 -10.56 -2.33 2.19
C PHE A 137 -12.03 -2.68 2.42
N GLY A 138 -12.94 -1.78 2.03
CA GLY A 138 -14.38 -1.93 2.19
C GLY A 138 -14.90 -1.39 3.53
N ARG A 139 -16.22 -1.50 3.72
CA ARG A 139 -16.91 -0.99 4.91
C ARG A 139 -16.45 -1.76 6.16
N GLY A 140 -16.13 -1.02 7.22
CA GLY A 140 -15.73 -1.58 8.52
C GLY A 140 -14.22 -1.58 8.80
N ALA A 141 -13.38 -1.26 7.81
CA ALA A 141 -11.98 -0.97 8.06
C ALA A 141 -11.83 0.47 8.59
N SER A 142 -10.88 0.69 9.50
CA SER A 142 -10.46 2.03 9.96
C SER A 142 -9.59 2.77 8.91
N VAL A 143 -9.93 2.59 7.64
CA VAL A 143 -9.25 3.15 6.47
C VAL A 143 -10.30 3.74 5.53
N ILE A 144 -10.09 4.98 5.10
CA ILE A 144 -10.96 5.67 4.15
C ILE A 144 -10.52 5.31 2.73
N ASP A 145 -11.37 4.58 2.02
CA ASP A 145 -11.16 4.24 0.61
C ASP A 145 -11.62 5.38 -0.31
N ARG A 146 -10.71 5.85 -1.18
CA ARG A 146 -11.01 6.84 -2.22
C ARG A 146 -10.70 6.25 -3.60
N GLY A 147 -11.76 5.99 -4.37
CA GLY A 147 -11.66 5.32 -5.67
C GLY A 147 -11.36 6.26 -6.83
N HIS A 148 -10.55 5.81 -7.79
CA HIS A 148 -10.17 6.58 -8.98
C HIS A 148 -10.15 5.72 -10.25
N ASP A 149 -10.32 6.33 -11.43
CA ASP A 149 -10.19 5.63 -12.72
C ASP A 149 -8.72 5.40 -13.13
N TYR A 150 -7.92 4.88 -12.21
CA TYR A 150 -6.46 4.84 -12.31
C TYR A 150 -5.93 3.40 -12.37
N GLY A 151 -4.84 3.23 -13.10
CA GLY A 151 -3.96 2.06 -13.00
C GLY A 151 -2.98 2.19 -11.82
N HIS A 152 -2.07 1.22 -11.69
CA HIS A 152 -1.24 1.06 -10.49
C HIS A 152 -0.41 2.30 -10.10
N SER A 153 0.14 3.02 -11.07
CA SER A 153 1.10 4.12 -10.85
C SER A 153 0.58 5.48 -11.31
N ASP A 154 -0.69 5.57 -11.72
CA ASP A 154 -1.26 6.80 -12.30
C ASP A 154 -1.41 7.92 -11.25
N PHE A 155 -1.36 7.59 -9.95
CA PHE A 155 -1.46 8.52 -8.81
C PHE A 155 -0.34 9.56 -8.75
N PHE A 156 0.79 9.32 -9.43
CA PHE A 156 1.97 10.19 -9.37
C PHE A 156 1.98 11.29 -10.43
N ASN A 157 0.81 11.82 -10.78
CA ASN A 157 0.66 13.00 -11.62
C ASN A 157 0.33 14.27 -10.81
N GLU A 158 0.67 15.44 -11.33
CA GLU A 158 0.71 16.67 -10.54
C GLU A 158 -0.68 17.12 -10.15
N GLU A 159 -1.63 17.01 -11.07
CA GLU A 159 -3.03 17.32 -10.85
C GLU A 159 -3.58 16.50 -9.67
N PHE A 160 -3.31 15.19 -9.65
CA PHE A 160 -3.73 14.32 -8.57
C PHE A 160 -3.13 14.73 -7.22
N VAL A 161 -1.81 14.94 -7.16
CA VAL A 161 -1.13 15.31 -5.92
C VAL A 161 -1.64 16.66 -5.41
N ARG A 162 -1.83 17.64 -6.30
CA ARG A 162 -2.36 18.96 -5.93
C ARG A 162 -3.80 18.90 -5.43
N LYS A 163 -4.65 18.10 -6.07
CA LYS A 163 -6.07 17.99 -5.74
C LYS A 163 -6.30 17.22 -4.45
N TYR A 164 -5.57 16.13 -4.24
CA TYR A 164 -5.93 15.13 -3.23
C TYR A 164 -4.92 15.01 -2.09
N TRP A 165 -3.62 15.10 -2.35
CA TRP A 165 -2.59 14.88 -1.33
C TRP A 165 -2.12 16.19 -0.68
N LYS A 166 -1.93 17.25 -1.47
CA LYS A 166 -1.47 18.55 -0.95
C LYS A 166 -2.41 19.10 0.14
N PRO A 167 -3.75 19.14 -0.03
CA PRO A 167 -4.66 19.60 1.01
C PRO A 167 -4.60 18.70 2.26
N TRP A 168 -4.56 17.39 2.05
CA TRP A 168 -4.45 16.43 3.15
C TRP A 168 -3.20 16.66 4.01
N PHE A 169 -2.03 16.84 3.41
CA PHE A 169 -0.79 17.09 4.15
C PHE A 169 -0.68 18.51 4.71
N ALA A 170 -1.30 19.50 4.07
CA ALA A 170 -1.28 20.89 4.54
C ALA A 170 -2.17 21.09 5.77
N ASN A 171 -3.42 20.64 5.72
CA ASN A 171 -4.43 20.97 6.73
C ASN A 171 -5.45 19.85 7.01
N SER A 172 -5.12 18.61 6.65
CA SER A 172 -6.02 17.45 6.81
C SER A 172 -7.36 17.60 6.07
N SER A 173 -7.40 18.44 5.03
CA SER A 173 -8.59 18.55 4.17
C SER A 173 -8.71 17.30 3.30
N TYR A 174 -9.70 16.47 3.59
CA TYR A 174 -10.09 15.36 2.73
C TYR A 174 -10.87 15.88 1.52
N VAL A 175 -10.56 15.35 0.34
CA VAL A 175 -11.27 15.66 -0.91
C VAL A 175 -11.78 14.36 -1.48
N GLU A 176 -13.11 14.26 -1.62
CA GLU A 176 -13.77 13.11 -2.20
C GLU A 176 -13.48 12.97 -3.69
N SER A 177 -13.49 11.73 -4.17
CA SER A 177 -13.41 11.44 -5.60
C SER A 177 -14.79 11.23 -6.18
N ALA A 178 -15.13 12.04 -7.19
CA ALA A 178 -16.37 11.87 -7.96
C ALA A 178 -16.45 10.54 -8.74
N TRP A 179 -15.32 9.81 -8.84
CA TRP A 179 -15.30 8.51 -9.52
C TRP A 179 -15.95 7.42 -8.70
N ALA A 180 -15.89 7.48 -7.36
CA ALA A 180 -16.37 6.41 -6.50
C ALA A 180 -17.86 6.07 -6.74
N GLU A 181 -18.69 7.09 -7.04
CA GLU A 181 -20.11 6.92 -7.35
C GLU A 181 -20.36 6.34 -8.76
N LYS A 182 -19.42 6.53 -9.67
CA LYS A 182 -19.54 6.16 -11.09
C LYS A 182 -18.75 4.89 -11.44
N ALA A 183 -18.01 4.35 -10.48
CA ALA A 183 -17.09 3.25 -10.71
C ALA A 183 -17.85 2.02 -11.25
N PRO A 184 -17.43 1.45 -12.39
CA PRO A 184 -18.04 0.24 -12.91
C PRO A 184 -17.79 -0.94 -11.97
N ALA A 185 -18.72 -1.89 -11.95
CA ALA A 185 -18.49 -3.16 -11.27
C ALA A 185 -17.23 -3.83 -11.81
N SER A 186 -16.46 -4.48 -10.92
CA SER A 186 -15.28 -5.25 -11.34
C SER A 186 -15.70 -6.36 -12.30
N PRO A 187 -14.98 -6.56 -13.42
CA PRO A 187 -15.18 -7.70 -14.30
C PRO A 187 -15.15 -9.02 -13.53
N TRP A 188 -16.07 -9.93 -13.85
CA TRP A 188 -16.24 -11.19 -13.11
C TRP A 188 -14.95 -12.02 -13.03
N TRP A 189 -14.13 -12.01 -14.09
CA TRP A 189 -12.88 -12.77 -14.15
C TRP A 189 -11.82 -12.21 -13.20
N LEU A 190 -11.77 -10.88 -12.99
CA LEU A 190 -10.90 -10.25 -11.98
C LEU A 190 -11.37 -10.60 -10.57
N SER A 191 -12.68 -10.56 -10.34
CA SER A 191 -13.26 -10.98 -9.06
C SER A 191 -12.90 -12.44 -8.77
N LEU A 192 -13.01 -13.32 -9.77
CA LEU A 192 -12.62 -14.73 -9.67
C LEU A 192 -11.12 -14.89 -9.37
N LEU A 193 -10.24 -14.19 -10.08
CA LEU A 193 -8.79 -14.22 -9.80
C LEU A 193 -8.46 -13.76 -8.37
N SER A 194 -9.24 -12.82 -7.81
CA SER A 194 -8.99 -12.34 -6.45
C SER A 194 -9.37 -13.33 -5.34
N VAL A 195 -10.15 -14.37 -5.66
CA VAL A 195 -10.53 -15.45 -4.72
C VAL A 195 -9.82 -16.77 -4.99
N LEU A 196 -9.33 -17.00 -6.21
CA LEU A 196 -8.59 -18.21 -6.55
C LEU A 196 -7.15 -18.15 -6.02
N PRO A 197 -6.74 -19.07 -5.12
CA PRO A 197 -5.38 -19.12 -4.61
C PRO A 197 -4.47 -19.85 -5.60
N LEU A 198 -4.14 -19.22 -6.73
CA LEU A 198 -3.33 -19.82 -7.80
C LEU A 198 -1.96 -20.29 -7.29
N GLN A 199 -1.40 -19.63 -6.28
CA GLN A 199 -0.18 -20.04 -5.61
C GLN A 199 -0.28 -21.43 -4.97
N ASN A 200 -1.46 -21.78 -4.41
CA ASN A 200 -1.69 -23.10 -3.82
C ASN A 200 -1.88 -24.15 -4.91
N CYS A 201 -2.58 -23.82 -6.00
CA CYS A 201 -2.74 -24.72 -7.14
C CYS A 201 -1.38 -25.09 -7.74
N PHE A 202 -0.51 -24.09 -7.96
CA PHE A 202 0.84 -24.32 -8.46
C PHE A 202 1.66 -25.22 -7.51
N LEU A 203 1.62 -24.96 -6.20
CA LEU A 203 2.32 -25.77 -5.21
C LEU A 203 1.85 -27.24 -5.23
N VAL A 204 0.54 -27.48 -5.28
CA VAL A 204 -0.03 -28.83 -5.36
C VAL A 204 0.42 -29.54 -6.64
N SER A 205 0.41 -28.85 -7.79
CA SER A 205 0.89 -29.42 -9.05
C SER A 205 2.36 -29.83 -9.00
N VAL A 206 3.22 -29.01 -8.38
CA VAL A 206 4.65 -29.33 -8.19
C VAL A 206 4.82 -30.55 -7.28
N LEU A 207 4.11 -30.60 -6.15
CA LEU A 207 4.17 -31.74 -5.22
C LEU A 207 3.67 -33.03 -5.86
N PHE A 208 2.60 -32.96 -6.66
CA PHE A 208 2.08 -34.11 -7.39
C PHE A 208 3.07 -34.62 -8.44
N ALA A 209 3.73 -33.71 -9.18
CA ALA A 209 4.77 -34.08 -10.14
C ALA A 209 5.99 -34.74 -9.46
N ILE A 210 6.41 -34.25 -8.29
CA ILE A 210 7.47 -34.88 -7.49
C ILE A 210 7.05 -36.28 -7.03
N TRP A 211 5.81 -36.45 -6.57
CA TRP A 211 5.28 -37.74 -6.15
C TRP A 211 5.27 -38.78 -7.28
N LEU A 212 4.95 -38.37 -8.51
CA LEU A 212 5.02 -39.27 -9.68
C LEU A 212 6.44 -39.71 -10.05
N LEU A 213 7.47 -39.02 -9.55
CA LEU A 213 8.88 -39.30 -9.84
C LEU A 213 9.57 -40.13 -8.72
N LEU A 214 8.88 -40.39 -7.60
CA LEU A 214 9.37 -41.19 -6.46
C LEU A 214 8.78 -42.61 -6.51
#